data_AF-A0A4S4K4D5-F1
#
_entry.id   AF-A0A4S4K4D5-F1
#
_cell.length_a   1.000
_cell.length_b   1.000
_cell.length_c   1.000
_cell.angle_alpha   90.00
_cell.angle_beta   90.00
_cell.angle_gamma   90.00
#
_symmetry.space_group_name_H-M   'P 1'
#
loop_
_entity.id
_entity.type
_entity.pdbx_description
1 polymer ?
#
loop_
_entity_poly.entity_id
_entity_poly.type
_entity_poly.pdbx_seq_one_letter_code
_entity_poly.pdbx_strand_id
1 'polypeptide(L)'
;MLALPGKKEPLPSSALQRKISVSEKPWIKQRDKWERASWWTTFLIMWIGVAAGAVICFFGFTNVQKITSNLCPVLDDDFSTFNTNNWALDVELGGFGTGEFEMTTSSSDNLYIKNGQLYIMPTLTSDEIGTGAVFDGHTYNLSGCTSANGSACTVTSNSATNTVVNPVKSA
;
A
#
# COMPACT_ATOMS: atom_id res chain seq x y z
N MET A 1 -40.99 9.52 43.09
CA MET A 1 -39.52 9.45 42.94
C MET A 1 -39.08 8.06 43.40
N LEU A 2 -38.68 7.18 42.49
CA LEU A 2 -38.18 5.85 42.86
C LEU A 2 -36.78 5.99 43.44
N ALA A 3 -36.59 5.55 44.69
CA ALA A 3 -35.27 5.41 45.28
C ALA A 3 -34.52 4.26 44.57
N LEU A 4 -33.32 4.54 44.05
CA LEU A 4 -32.47 3.49 43.48
C LEU A 4 -32.07 2.51 44.58
N PRO A 5 -32.13 1.19 44.33
CA PRO A 5 -31.71 0.20 45.31
C PRO A 5 -30.23 0.42 45.66
N GLY A 6 -29.94 0.48 46.96
CA GLY A 6 -28.58 0.65 47.47
C GLY A 6 -27.64 -0.42 46.91
N LYS A 7 -26.39 -0.04 46.65
CA LYS A 7 -25.34 -0.93 46.11
C LYS A 7 -25.26 -2.18 46.99
N LYS A 8 -25.56 -3.36 46.41
CA LYS A 8 -25.48 -4.64 47.13
C LYS A 8 -24.07 -4.82 47.67
N GLU A 9 -23.97 -5.22 48.95
CA GLU A 9 -22.69 -5.50 49.56
C GLU A 9 -22.02 -6.68 48.84
N PRO A 10 -20.70 -6.60 48.55
CA PRO A 10 -19.99 -7.71 47.94
C PRO A 10 -19.98 -8.92 48.89
N LEU A 11 -20.03 -10.11 48.31
CA LEU A 11 -19.97 -11.37 49.05
C LEU A 11 -18.67 -11.46 49.88
N PRO A 12 -18.72 -12.08 51.07
CA PRO A 12 -17.55 -12.16 51.95
C PRO A 12 -16.43 -12.95 51.26
N SER A 13 -15.20 -12.44 51.37
CA SER A 13 -14.02 -13.13 50.85
C SER A 13 -13.78 -14.42 51.65
N SER A 14 -13.59 -15.54 50.95
CA SER A 14 -13.21 -16.82 51.55
C SER A 14 -11.76 -16.85 52.07
N ALA A 15 -10.94 -15.89 51.65
CA ALA A 15 -9.54 -15.78 52.07
C ALA A 15 -9.37 -15.14 53.46
N LEU A 16 -10.44 -14.59 54.06
CA LEU A 16 -10.41 -13.91 55.34
C LEU A 16 -11.33 -14.59 56.34
N GLN A 17 -10.79 -14.97 57.50
CA GLN A 17 -11.54 -15.64 58.57
C GLN A 17 -12.62 -14.74 59.20
N ARG A 18 -12.49 -13.42 59.06
CA ARG A 18 -13.44 -12.40 59.55
C ARG A 18 -13.42 -11.19 58.62
N LYS A 19 -14.54 -10.45 58.53
CA LYS A 19 -14.57 -9.12 57.89
C LYS A 19 -13.56 -8.22 58.60
N ILE A 20 -12.51 -7.84 57.88
CA ILE A 20 -11.47 -6.93 58.40
C ILE A 20 -12.13 -5.62 58.84
N SER A 21 -11.80 -5.22 60.06
CA SER A 21 -12.33 -4.01 60.70
C SER A 21 -11.70 -2.74 60.11
N VAL A 22 -12.40 -1.60 60.20
CA VAL A 22 -11.90 -0.32 59.66
C VAL A 22 -10.57 0.09 60.32
N SER A 23 -10.32 -0.31 61.57
CA SER A 23 -9.04 -0.08 62.27
C SER A 23 -7.85 -0.79 61.64
N GLU A 24 -8.07 -1.95 61.01
CA GLU A 24 -7.03 -2.74 60.34
C GLU A 24 -6.75 -2.25 58.91
N LYS A 25 -7.63 -1.41 58.34
CA LYS A 25 -7.44 -0.72 57.05
C LYS A 25 -7.66 0.78 57.19
N PRO A 26 -6.81 1.50 57.94
CA PRO A 26 -7.00 2.91 58.21
C PRO A 26 -7.06 3.78 56.94
N TRP A 27 -6.47 3.33 55.83
CA TRP A 27 -6.53 4.00 54.53
C TRP A 27 -7.90 3.95 53.83
N ILE A 28 -8.83 3.10 54.28
CA ILE A 28 -10.22 3.03 53.76
C ILE A 28 -11.17 3.95 54.57
N LYS A 29 -10.72 4.45 55.73
CA LYS A 29 -11.54 5.26 56.65
C LYS A 29 -12.06 6.55 56.00
N GLN A 30 -11.30 7.12 55.07
CA GLN A 30 -11.66 8.30 54.32
C GLN A 30 -11.48 8.03 52.83
N ARG A 31 -12.34 8.62 52.00
CA ARG A 31 -12.21 8.48 50.54
C ARG A 31 -10.97 9.25 50.07
N ASP A 32 -10.13 8.59 49.28
CA ASP A 32 -8.94 9.22 48.73
C ASP A 32 -9.34 10.28 47.69
N LYS A 33 -8.89 11.51 47.89
CA LYS A 33 -9.14 12.61 46.96
C LYS A 33 -8.33 12.43 45.67
N TRP A 34 -7.18 11.74 45.76
CA TRP A 34 -6.31 11.47 44.62
C TRP A 34 -6.89 10.43 43.67
N GLU A 35 -7.66 9.46 44.17
CA GLU A 35 -8.40 8.51 43.33
C GLU A 35 -9.41 9.23 42.43
N ARG A 36 -10.17 10.17 43.01
CA ARG A 36 -11.11 11.00 42.24
C ARG A 36 -10.37 11.91 41.26
N ALA A 37 -9.27 12.53 41.68
CA ALA A 37 -8.46 13.38 40.82
C ALA A 37 -7.90 12.59 39.62
N SER A 38 -7.35 11.40 39.86
CA SER A 38 -6.83 10.50 38.82
C SER A 38 -7.90 10.16 37.79
N TRP A 39 -9.11 9.82 38.22
CA TRP A 39 -10.24 9.55 37.32
C TRP A 39 -10.51 10.74 36.38
N TRP A 40 -10.62 11.96 36.92
CA TRP A 40 -10.82 13.17 36.11
C TRP A 40 -9.63 13.50 35.19
N THR A 41 -8.40 13.31 35.66
CA THR A 41 -7.20 13.49 34.84
C THR A 41 -7.20 12.55 33.63
N THR A 42 -7.60 11.29 33.79
CA THR A 42 -7.69 10.33 32.68
C THR A 42 -8.72 10.77 31.63
N PHE A 43 -9.92 11.20 32.04
CA PHE A 43 -10.92 11.72 31.09
C PHE A 43 -10.43 12.98 30.39
N LEU A 44 -9.77 13.88 31.11
CA LEU A 44 -9.22 15.11 30.54
C LEU A 44 -8.22 14.79 29.42
N ILE A 45 -7.25 13.89 29.67
CA ILE A 45 -6.25 13.48 28.67
C ILE A 45 -6.92 12.81 27.47
N MET A 46 -7.93 11.96 27.69
CA MET A 46 -8.70 11.33 26.61
C MET A 46 -9.37 12.38 25.72
N TRP A 47 -10.02 13.38 26.30
CA TRP A 47 -10.67 14.47 25.55
C TRP A 47 -9.66 15.36 24.81
N ILE A 48 -8.49 15.62 25.39
CA ILE A 48 -7.40 16.32 24.69
C ILE A 48 -6.97 15.53 23.45
N GLY A 49 -6.80 14.22 23.56
CA GLY A 49 -6.43 13.37 22.42
C GLY A 49 -7.46 13.43 21.29
N VAL A 50 -8.75 13.35 21.63
CA VAL A 50 -9.84 13.49 20.65
C VAL A 50 -9.84 14.88 20.00
N ALA A 51 -9.68 15.94 20.79
CA ALA A 51 -9.64 17.31 20.28
C ALA A 51 -8.43 17.54 19.36
N ALA A 52 -7.24 17.08 19.75
CA ALA A 52 -6.04 17.17 18.94
C ALA A 52 -6.19 16.40 17.62
N GLY A 53 -6.75 15.18 17.67
CA GLY A 53 -7.06 14.40 16.47
C GLY A 53 -8.02 15.14 15.53
N ALA A 54 -9.10 15.70 16.06
CA ALA A 54 -10.07 16.47 15.27
C ALA A 54 -9.42 17.70 14.61
N VAL A 55 -8.54 18.41 15.33
CA VAL A 55 -7.80 19.56 14.80
C VAL A 55 -6.86 19.15 13.66
N ILE A 56 -6.14 18.04 13.80
CA ILE A 56 -5.27 17.50 12.75
C ILE A 56 -6.09 17.14 11.50
N CYS A 57 -7.22 16.43 11.67
CA CYS A 57 -8.09 16.08 10.54
C CYS A 57 -8.66 17.33 9.86
N PHE A 58 -9.07 18.33 10.64
CA PHE A 58 -9.59 19.59 10.10
C PHE A 58 -8.53 20.30 9.25
N PHE A 59 -7.33 20.50 9.78
CA PHE A 59 -6.25 21.13 9.02
C PHE A 59 -5.81 20.29 7.82
N GLY A 60 -5.81 18.96 7.94
CA GLY A 60 -5.55 18.06 6.82
C GLY A 60 -6.55 18.25 5.69
N PHE A 61 -7.83 18.45 6.00
CA PHE A 61 -8.89 18.69 5.02
C PHE A 61 -8.86 20.11 4.43
N THR A 62 -8.63 21.14 5.25
CA THR A 62 -8.71 22.54 4.80
C THR A 62 -7.47 23.01 4.05
N ASN A 63 -6.30 22.44 4.35
CA ASN A 63 -5.03 22.83 3.73
C ASN A 63 -4.66 22.01 2.49
N VAL A 64 -5.56 21.14 2.00
CA VAL A 64 -5.36 20.51 0.69
C VAL A 64 -5.30 21.61 -0.37
N GLN A 65 -4.24 21.59 -1.18
CA GLN A 65 -4.09 22.47 -2.34
C GLN A 65 -5.22 22.16 -3.32
N LYS A 66 -6.27 22.98 -3.30
CA LYS A 66 -7.35 22.92 -4.29
C LYS A 66 -6.94 23.80 -5.45
N ILE A 67 -6.90 23.22 -6.64
CA ILE A 67 -6.72 24.02 -7.85
C ILE A 67 -8.04 24.79 -8.06
N THR A 68 -8.04 26.07 -7.71
CA THR A 68 -9.22 26.97 -7.77
C THR A 68 -9.34 27.73 -9.08
N SER A 69 -8.36 27.61 -9.98
CA SER A 69 -8.36 28.23 -11.30
C SER A 69 -9.00 27.35 -12.35
N ASN A 70 -9.40 27.95 -13.48
CA ASN A 70 -9.79 27.20 -14.68
C ASN A 70 -8.60 26.37 -15.18
N LEU A 71 -8.78 25.06 -15.26
CA LEU A 71 -7.80 24.13 -15.81
C LEU A 71 -7.91 24.12 -17.34
N CYS A 72 -6.77 24.27 -18.03
CA CYS A 72 -6.67 24.08 -19.47
C CYS A 72 -6.04 22.71 -19.76
N PRO A 73 -6.61 21.89 -20.66
CA PRO A 73 -5.96 20.67 -21.09
C PRO A 73 -4.66 21.03 -21.84
N VAL A 74 -3.54 20.46 -21.40
CA VAL A 74 -2.22 20.65 -22.03
C VAL A 74 -1.86 19.48 -22.95
N LEU A 75 -2.31 18.28 -22.58
CA LEU A 75 -2.18 17.06 -23.35
C LEU A 75 -3.50 16.32 -23.26
N ASP A 76 -4.01 15.90 -24.40
CA ASP A 76 -5.18 15.06 -24.55
C ASP A 76 -4.92 14.12 -25.73
N ASP A 77 -5.15 12.83 -25.53
CA ASP A 77 -4.96 11.80 -26.55
C ASP A 77 -6.15 10.85 -26.51
N ASP A 78 -6.90 10.79 -27.61
CA ASP A 78 -8.12 10.00 -27.72
C ASP A 78 -7.85 8.54 -28.12
N PHE A 79 -6.57 8.19 -28.33
CA PHE A 79 -6.14 6.87 -28.79
C PHE A 79 -6.92 6.39 -30.02
N SER A 80 -7.23 7.30 -30.94
CA SER A 80 -7.66 6.95 -32.30
C SER A 80 -6.52 6.28 -33.10
N THR A 81 -5.27 6.69 -32.82
CA THR A 81 -4.03 6.12 -33.35
C THR A 81 -2.92 6.23 -32.30
N PHE A 82 -1.85 5.45 -32.45
CA PHE A 82 -0.71 5.55 -31.53
C PHE A 82 0.20 6.69 -31.99
N ASN A 83 0.11 7.84 -31.32
CA ASN A 83 0.83 9.06 -31.71
C ASN A 83 2.25 9.10 -31.11
N THR A 84 3.26 8.84 -31.94
CA THR A 84 4.67 8.85 -31.50
C THR A 84 5.25 10.24 -31.22
N ASN A 85 4.48 11.32 -31.45
CA ASN A 85 4.85 12.66 -30.98
C ASN A 85 4.48 12.85 -29.51
N ASN A 86 3.48 12.11 -29.02
CA ASN A 86 3.02 12.14 -27.64
C ASN A 86 3.69 11.04 -26.80
N TRP A 87 3.90 9.86 -27.40
CA TRP A 87 4.36 8.66 -26.70
C TRP A 87 5.64 8.11 -27.31
N ALA A 88 6.56 7.67 -26.46
CA ALA A 88 7.72 6.89 -26.84
C ALA A 88 7.61 5.50 -26.19
N LEU A 89 8.16 4.49 -26.85
CA LEU A 89 8.21 3.13 -26.34
C LEU A 89 9.57 2.88 -25.71
N ASP A 90 9.56 2.32 -24.51
CA ASP A 90 10.76 1.73 -23.92
C ASP A 90 10.77 0.25 -24.26
N VAL A 91 11.79 -0.21 -24.97
CA VAL A 91 11.96 -1.60 -25.39
C VAL A 91 13.25 -2.12 -24.79
N GLU A 92 13.14 -2.80 -23.66
CA GLU A 92 14.28 -3.42 -22.99
C GLU A 92 13.87 -4.57 -22.05
N LEU A 93 14.87 -5.34 -21.60
CA LEU A 93 14.74 -6.44 -20.65
C LEU A 93 15.63 -6.28 -19.41
N GLY A 94 16.17 -5.08 -19.20
CA GLY A 94 17.17 -4.76 -18.17
C GLY A 94 16.62 -4.58 -16.75
N GLY A 95 15.30 -4.77 -16.55
CA GLY A 95 14.64 -4.70 -15.23
C GLY A 95 14.45 -3.29 -14.66
N PHE A 96 14.51 -2.25 -15.51
CA PHE A 96 14.06 -0.86 -15.24
C PHE A 96 14.56 -0.20 -13.94
N GLY A 97 15.68 -0.68 -13.39
CA GLY A 97 16.26 -0.21 -12.13
C GLY A 97 15.60 -0.76 -10.85
N THR A 98 14.53 -1.55 -10.99
CA THR A 98 13.76 -2.17 -9.89
C THR A 98 13.92 -3.70 -9.83
N GLY A 99 14.53 -4.30 -10.85
CA GLY A 99 14.64 -5.76 -10.98
C GLY A 99 13.35 -6.40 -11.48
N GLU A 100 12.57 -5.65 -12.26
CA GLU A 100 11.38 -6.14 -12.97
C GLU A 100 11.69 -7.37 -13.84
N PHE A 101 10.72 -8.28 -13.93
CA PHE A 101 10.92 -9.60 -14.53
C PHE A 101 10.42 -9.68 -15.98
N GLU A 102 9.60 -8.73 -16.41
CA GLU A 102 9.12 -8.60 -17.76
C GLU A 102 10.18 -8.01 -18.68
N MET A 103 9.97 -8.19 -19.97
CA MET A 103 10.58 -7.36 -21.00
C MET A 103 9.49 -6.50 -21.63
N THR A 104 9.82 -5.29 -22.05
CA THR A 104 8.93 -4.45 -22.85
C THR A 104 9.26 -4.59 -24.33
N THR A 105 8.25 -4.62 -25.18
CA THR A 105 8.38 -4.84 -26.62
C THR A 105 7.55 -3.82 -27.40
N SER A 106 7.90 -3.64 -28.67
CA SER A 106 7.11 -2.86 -29.63
C SER A 106 6.08 -3.71 -30.39
N SER A 107 5.82 -4.94 -29.96
CA SER A 107 4.88 -5.84 -30.65
C SER A 107 3.44 -5.37 -30.51
N SER A 108 2.67 -5.51 -31.60
CA SER A 108 1.22 -5.30 -31.57
C SER A 108 0.46 -6.31 -30.69
N ASP A 109 1.13 -7.37 -30.23
CA ASP A 109 0.56 -8.30 -29.26
C ASP A 109 0.52 -7.69 -27.85
N ASN A 110 1.46 -6.78 -27.56
CA ASN A 110 1.63 -6.17 -26.24
C ASN A 110 1.14 -4.73 -26.20
N LEU A 111 1.19 -4.02 -27.32
CA LEU A 111 0.69 -2.65 -27.43
C LEU A 111 -0.17 -2.48 -28.67
N TYR A 112 -1.45 -2.21 -28.46
CA TYR A 112 -2.35 -1.94 -29.58
C TYR A 112 -3.50 -1.04 -29.17
N ILE A 113 -4.11 -0.42 -30.17
CA ILE A 113 -5.32 0.37 -29.99
C ILE A 113 -6.50 -0.44 -30.48
N LYS A 114 -7.55 -0.49 -29.67
CA LYS A 114 -8.81 -1.14 -30.03
C LYS A 114 -9.97 -0.35 -29.45
N ASN A 115 -10.98 -0.05 -30.27
CA ASN A 115 -12.17 0.69 -29.85
C ASN A 115 -11.86 2.05 -29.17
N GLY A 116 -10.86 2.78 -29.66
CA GLY A 116 -10.47 4.10 -29.10
C GLY A 116 -9.82 4.02 -27.72
N GLN A 117 -9.16 2.90 -27.40
CA GLN A 117 -8.45 2.69 -26.14
C GLN A 117 -7.09 2.07 -26.41
N LEU A 118 -6.09 2.51 -25.68
CA LEU A 118 -4.77 1.89 -25.64
C LEU A 118 -4.82 0.63 -24.76
N TYR A 119 -4.39 -0.49 -25.31
CA TYR A 119 -4.20 -1.76 -24.61
C TYR A 119 -2.70 -2.00 -24.43
N ILE A 120 -2.30 -2.16 -23.18
CA ILE A 120 -1.01 -2.75 -22.79
C ILE A 120 -1.33 -4.15 -22.28
N MET A 121 -1.08 -5.16 -23.11
CA MET A 121 -1.50 -6.54 -22.87
C MET A 121 -0.28 -7.43 -22.64
N PRO A 122 -0.04 -7.89 -21.39
CA PRO A 122 1.06 -8.81 -21.13
C PRO A 122 0.78 -10.18 -21.76
N THR A 123 1.80 -10.76 -22.37
CA THR A 123 1.77 -12.11 -22.97
C THR A 123 2.93 -12.94 -22.44
N LEU A 124 2.83 -14.27 -22.48
CA LEU A 124 3.93 -15.12 -22.03
C LEU A 124 5.00 -15.24 -23.12
N THR A 125 6.27 -15.11 -22.73
CA THR A 125 7.40 -15.34 -23.64
C THR A 125 7.45 -16.80 -24.09
N SER A 126 7.00 -17.73 -23.23
CA SER A 126 6.90 -19.15 -23.55
C SER A 126 5.95 -19.46 -24.71
N ASP A 127 5.01 -18.57 -25.03
CA ASP A 127 4.11 -18.76 -26.17
C ASP A 127 4.84 -18.53 -27.50
N GLU A 128 5.96 -17.80 -27.49
CA GLU A 128 6.80 -17.54 -28.65
C GLU A 128 7.95 -18.56 -28.77
N ILE A 129 8.70 -18.77 -27.69
CA ILE A 129 9.95 -19.57 -27.73
C ILE A 129 9.79 -20.97 -27.12
N GLY A 130 8.66 -21.25 -26.48
CA GLY A 130 8.43 -22.47 -25.71
C GLY A 130 9.00 -22.41 -24.29
N THR A 131 8.38 -23.16 -23.38
CA THR A 131 8.75 -23.16 -21.94
C THR A 131 10.22 -23.60 -21.72
N GLY A 132 10.71 -24.59 -22.46
CA GLY A 132 12.10 -25.07 -22.30
C GLY A 132 13.14 -23.99 -22.62
N ALA A 133 12.91 -23.21 -23.68
CA ALA A 133 13.80 -22.15 -24.12
C ALA A 133 13.82 -20.95 -23.15
N VAL A 134 12.77 -20.75 -22.35
CA VAL A 134 12.81 -19.74 -21.28
C VAL A 134 13.86 -20.08 -20.23
N PHE A 135 14.06 -21.37 -19.95
CA PHE A 135 14.91 -21.84 -18.86
C PHE A 135 16.33 -22.22 -19.30
N ASP A 136 16.56 -22.65 -20.54
CA ASP A 136 17.88 -23.12 -20.96
C ASP A 136 18.13 -23.07 -22.47
N GLY A 137 19.37 -22.72 -22.84
CA GLY A 137 19.90 -22.91 -24.21
C GLY A 137 19.39 -21.96 -25.29
N HIS A 138 18.62 -20.93 -24.94
CA HIS A 138 18.08 -19.95 -25.89
C HIS A 138 18.64 -18.55 -25.68
N THR A 139 18.89 -17.83 -26.77
CA THR A 139 19.24 -16.41 -26.74
C THR A 139 18.09 -15.61 -27.34
N TYR A 140 17.44 -14.79 -26.51
CA TYR A 140 16.37 -13.89 -26.90
C TYR A 140 16.94 -12.50 -27.18
N ASN A 141 16.63 -11.94 -28.35
CA ASN A 141 17.06 -10.61 -28.78
C ASN A 141 15.85 -9.71 -29.06
N LEU A 142 15.77 -8.58 -28.37
CA LEU A 142 14.69 -7.62 -28.55
C LEU A 142 14.83 -6.86 -29.87
N SER A 143 13.81 -6.96 -30.71
CA SER A 143 13.68 -6.14 -31.91
C SER A 143 13.39 -4.69 -31.53
N GLY A 144 14.22 -3.75 -32.00
CA GLY A 144 14.02 -2.32 -31.77
C GLY A 144 14.34 -1.87 -30.33
N CYS A 145 15.29 -2.53 -29.66
CA CYS A 145 15.74 -2.14 -28.32
C CYS A 145 16.10 -0.65 -28.25
N THR A 146 15.52 0.06 -27.28
CA THR A 146 15.74 1.51 -27.09
C THR A 146 16.78 1.81 -26.01
N SER A 147 17.17 0.80 -25.23
CA SER A 147 18.19 0.95 -24.20
C SER A 147 19.58 1.15 -24.80
N ALA A 148 20.36 2.06 -24.21
CA ALA A 148 21.78 2.22 -24.55
C ALA A 148 22.65 1.08 -23.98
N ASN A 149 22.11 0.31 -23.02
CA ASN A 149 22.80 -0.82 -22.42
C ASN A 149 22.54 -2.10 -23.22
N GLY A 150 23.57 -2.61 -23.92
CA GLY A 150 23.42 -3.83 -24.73
C GLY A 150 22.97 -5.07 -23.95
N SER A 151 23.29 -5.16 -22.65
CA SER A 151 22.81 -6.25 -21.79
C SER A 151 21.30 -6.18 -21.49
N ALA A 152 20.69 -5.02 -21.71
CA ALA A 152 19.24 -4.83 -21.60
C ALA A 152 18.51 -5.10 -22.93
N CYS A 153 19.21 -5.54 -23.99
CA CYS A 153 18.61 -5.85 -25.29
C CYS A 153 18.62 -7.34 -25.62
N THR A 154 19.44 -8.13 -24.93
CA THR A 154 19.62 -9.55 -25.23
C THR A 154 19.88 -10.32 -23.95
N VAL A 155 19.23 -11.47 -23.82
CA VAL A 155 19.42 -12.40 -22.70
C VAL A 155 19.60 -13.81 -23.23
N THR A 156 20.50 -14.57 -22.60
CA THR A 156 20.68 -16.00 -22.89
C THR A 156 20.28 -16.79 -21.67
N SER A 157 19.25 -17.63 -21.81
CA SER A 157 18.86 -18.59 -20.76
C SER A 157 19.95 -19.65 -20.59
N ASN A 158 20.32 -19.94 -19.35
CA ASN A 158 21.29 -20.95 -19.01
C ASN A 158 21.00 -21.50 -17.61
N SER A 159 20.66 -22.78 -17.57
CA SER A 159 20.31 -23.53 -16.37
C SER A 159 21.49 -23.64 -15.39
N ALA A 160 22.74 -23.67 -15.87
CA ALA A 160 23.93 -23.72 -15.04
C ALA A 160 24.22 -22.39 -14.34
N THR A 161 23.85 -21.25 -14.93
CA THR A 161 24.01 -19.91 -14.33
C THR A 161 22.75 -19.39 -13.66
N ASN A 162 21.65 -20.16 -13.68
CA ASN A 162 20.31 -19.75 -13.24
C ASN A 162 19.82 -18.46 -13.92
N THR A 163 20.21 -18.27 -15.18
CA THR A 163 19.75 -17.14 -16.01
C THR A 163 18.55 -17.62 -16.82
N VAL A 164 17.45 -16.88 -16.78
CA VAL A 164 16.23 -17.19 -17.53
C VAL A 164 15.91 -16.03 -18.46
N VAL A 165 15.26 -16.32 -19.59
CA VAL A 165 14.63 -15.26 -20.40
C VAL A 165 13.45 -14.71 -19.60
N ASN A 166 13.23 -13.39 -19.65
CA ASN A 166 12.09 -12.74 -19.01
C ASN A 166 10.78 -13.47 -19.40
N PRO A 167 9.99 -13.99 -18.45
CA PRO A 167 8.88 -14.88 -18.75
C PRO A 167 7.64 -14.19 -19.34
N VAL A 168 7.58 -12.85 -19.23
CA VAL A 168 6.45 -12.04 -19.70
C VAL A 168 6.96 -10.95 -20.65
N LYS A 169 6.23 -10.76 -21.74
CA LYS A 169 6.38 -9.61 -22.65
C LYS A 169 5.28 -8.60 -22.34
N SER A 170 5.65 -7.34 -22.23
CA SER A 170 4.79 -6.16 -22.03
C SER A 170 5.13 -5.08 -23.07
N ALA A 171 4.68 -3.85 -22.88
CA ALA A 171 5.00 -2.68 -23.66
C ALA A 171 5.09 -1.42 -22.80
#